data_AF-A0A7R9KUB6-F1
#
_entry.id   AF-A0A7R9KUB6-F1
#
_cell.length_a   1.000
_cell.length_b   1.000
_cell.length_c   1.000
_cell.angle_alpha   90.00
_cell.angle_beta   90.00
_cell.angle_gamma   90.00
#
_symmetry.space_group_name_H-M   'P 1'
#
loop_
_entity.id
_entity.type
_entity.pdbx_description
1 polymer ?
#
loop_
_entity_poly.entity_id
_entity_poly.type
_entity_poly.pdbx_seq_one_letter_code
_entity_poly.pdbx_strand_id
1 'polypeptide(L)'
;MHGRVKVKTDLQKQLEKQKEKEEKCRQYMAVQKVVFQRRALEEYDSESLSTSGQLVSVNPDFYSVWNFRREIIIRMRDEAKNTGDNDSFDKICRNELQLTENCLKVNPKSYCVWHQRSWIIQNMSTPDLKTEISLCNKFLQFDERNFLCWDYRRFVSHLAGDNVESELEFTLHKIQQNFSNFSSWYYRSCLFRSAANNHSYDFSKQWKQEYDLVENAIFTDPTDQSAWFYHKWLVSTNYGHNILPSKQLDNENSVKINRIVLNRSQGLLVLNLSRPLKHKPLVSVVVNDKMLTNSDWNSPNDADSKVWFIHLDPFPTNQINGLTISPIPTFAKNPELVELIDLKLVSNETNEKHLFVWERKSHNLDQQWTLEESYLKTLRELHKLEPNNKWVNLTLAWNEPNKSETGSIFDTLIQLDPLRNNYYNDLSE
;
A
#
# COMPACT_ATOMS: atom_id res chain seq x y z
N MET A 1 19.91 16.83 -1.64
CA MET A 1 20.56 17.54 -2.76
C MET A 1 19.59 17.63 -3.94
N HIS A 2 18.72 18.64 -4.02
CA HIS A 2 17.77 18.79 -5.14
C HIS A 2 17.64 20.24 -5.57
N GLY A 3 17.28 20.48 -6.83
CA GLY A 3 16.86 21.79 -7.35
C GLY A 3 17.93 22.89 -7.45
N ARG A 4 19.23 22.59 -7.25
CA ARG A 4 20.28 23.60 -7.37
C ARG A 4 20.57 23.94 -8.83
N VAL A 5 20.03 25.07 -9.29
CA VAL A 5 20.32 25.64 -10.60
C VAL A 5 21.80 26.01 -10.67
N LYS A 6 22.51 25.53 -11.70
CA LYS A 6 23.91 25.93 -11.96
C LYS A 6 23.92 27.36 -12.50
N VAL A 7 24.21 28.33 -11.65
CA VAL A 7 24.39 29.73 -12.07
C VAL A 7 25.87 29.98 -12.32
N LYS A 8 26.23 30.43 -13.54
CA LYS A 8 27.59 30.92 -13.83
C LYS A 8 27.75 32.30 -13.18
N THR A 9 28.52 32.39 -12.10
CA THR A 9 28.86 33.65 -11.43
C THR A 9 30.31 34.06 -11.68
N ASP A 10 30.56 35.37 -11.67
CA ASP A 10 31.91 35.97 -11.69
C ASP A 10 32.82 35.41 -10.58
N LEU A 11 34.12 35.32 -10.85
CA LEU A 11 35.14 34.75 -9.97
C LEU A 11 35.17 35.45 -8.61
N GLN A 12 35.03 36.77 -8.58
CA GLN A 12 35.01 37.54 -7.32
C GLN A 12 33.81 37.17 -6.44
N LYS A 13 32.62 37.04 -7.03
CA LYS A 13 31.41 36.56 -6.33
C LYS A 13 31.53 35.10 -5.88
N GLN A 14 32.26 34.27 -6.61
CA GLN A 14 32.53 32.88 -6.20
C GLN A 14 33.45 32.84 -4.98
N LEU A 15 34.52 33.63 -4.97
CA LEU A 15 35.47 33.72 -3.86
C LEU A 15 34.82 34.28 -2.58
N GLU A 16 33.97 35.32 -2.70
CA GLU A 16 33.21 35.86 -1.57
C GLU A 16 32.25 34.82 -0.98
N LYS A 17 31.47 34.13 -1.83
CA LYS A 17 30.59 33.04 -1.40
C LYS A 17 31.35 31.88 -0.76
N GLN A 18 32.54 31.58 -1.25
CA GLN A 18 33.38 30.53 -0.70
C GLN A 18 33.88 30.91 0.69
N LYS A 19 34.41 32.13 0.88
CA LYS A 19 34.81 32.63 2.20
C LYS A 19 33.67 32.62 3.20
N GLU A 20 32.47 33.07 2.79
CA GLU A 20 31.28 33.05 3.65
C GLU A 20 30.89 31.62 4.05
N LYS A 21 30.97 30.66 3.12
CA LYS A 21 30.69 29.25 3.37
C LYS A 21 31.72 28.62 4.32
N GLU A 22 33.00 28.95 4.15
CA GLU A 22 34.08 28.50 5.03
C GLU A 22 33.92 29.03 6.46
N GLU A 23 33.55 30.30 6.61
CA GLU A 23 33.25 30.89 7.92
C GLU A 23 32.08 30.18 8.62
N LYS A 24 30.95 30.02 7.90
CA LYS A 24 29.78 29.27 8.39
C LYS A 24 30.13 27.84 8.76
N CYS A 25 30.95 27.17 7.95
CA CYS A 25 31.43 25.83 8.24
C CYS A 25 32.27 25.79 9.51
N ARG A 26 33.19 26.74 9.71
CA ARG A 26 34.02 26.80 10.92
C ARG A 26 33.17 26.98 12.18
N GLN A 27 32.20 27.89 12.15
CA GLN A 27 31.27 28.11 13.27
C GLN A 27 30.42 26.86 13.54
N TYR A 28 29.88 26.24 12.49
CA TYR A 28 29.13 24.99 12.60
C TYR A 28 29.96 23.87 13.26
N MET A 29 31.20 23.68 12.81
CA MET A 29 32.11 22.68 13.37
C MET A 29 32.47 22.95 14.83
N ALA A 30 32.59 24.23 15.22
CA ALA A 30 32.85 24.60 16.62
C ALA A 30 31.66 24.23 17.51
N VAL A 31 30.43 24.59 17.13
CA VAL A 31 29.20 24.22 17.86
C VAL A 31 29.03 22.71 17.90
N GLN A 32 29.28 22.02 16.78
CA GLN A 32 29.22 20.56 16.72
C GLN A 32 30.16 19.90 17.74
N LYS A 33 31.41 20.36 17.85
CA LYS A 33 32.36 19.82 18.83
C LYS A 33 31.85 19.97 20.26
N VAL A 34 31.32 21.14 20.60
CA VAL A 34 30.73 21.39 21.93
C VAL A 34 29.59 20.41 22.19
N VAL A 35 28.64 20.25 21.25
CA VAL A 35 27.51 19.31 21.39
C VAL A 35 27.98 17.88 21.67
N PHE A 36 28.99 17.39 20.93
CA PHE A 36 29.52 16.03 21.15
C PHE A 36 30.31 15.89 22.44
N GLN A 37 31.02 16.94 22.89
CA GLN A 37 31.70 16.94 24.19
C GLN A 37 30.68 16.88 25.33
N ARG A 38 29.64 17.72 25.30
CA ARG A 38 28.56 17.70 26.31
C ARG A 38 27.87 16.34 26.37
N ARG A 39 27.60 15.73 25.22
CA ARG A 39 27.05 14.37 25.16
C ARG A 39 28.00 13.33 25.77
N ALA A 40 29.30 13.39 25.48
CA ALA A 40 30.29 12.47 26.04
C ALA A 40 30.46 12.63 27.56
N LEU A 41 30.19 13.81 28.10
CA LEU A 41 30.18 14.11 29.53
C LEU A 41 28.80 13.88 30.19
N GLU A 42 27.81 13.41 29.43
CA GLU A 42 26.43 13.20 29.88
C GLU A 42 25.77 14.46 30.50
N GLU A 43 26.13 15.64 30.00
CA GLU A 43 25.55 16.92 30.41
C GLU A 43 24.13 17.05 29.83
N TYR A 44 23.12 16.64 30.60
CA TYR A 44 21.72 16.64 30.20
C TYR A 44 20.94 17.83 30.74
N ASP A 45 21.32 19.04 30.32
CA ASP A 45 20.78 20.31 30.82
C ASP A 45 20.15 21.20 29.72
N SER A 46 19.60 22.33 30.14
CA SER A 46 18.93 23.30 29.26
C SER A 46 19.90 23.97 28.28
N GLU A 47 21.17 24.13 28.66
CA GLU A 47 22.22 24.67 27.79
C GLU A 47 22.57 23.68 26.67
N SER A 48 22.56 22.39 26.95
CA SER A 48 22.75 21.32 25.97
C SER A 48 21.61 21.27 24.96
N LEU A 49 20.36 21.49 25.40
CA LEU A 49 19.22 21.70 24.49
C LEU A 49 19.35 22.98 23.67
N SER A 50 19.83 24.08 24.25
CA SER A 50 20.03 25.33 23.50
C SER A 50 21.08 25.14 22.39
N THR A 51 22.25 24.62 22.75
CA THR A 51 23.41 24.47 21.85
C THR A 51 23.12 23.46 20.73
N SER A 52 22.54 22.30 21.06
CA SER A 52 22.13 21.33 20.04
C SER A 52 20.98 21.86 19.16
N GLY A 53 20.15 22.78 19.67
CA GLY A 53 19.04 23.40 18.95
C GLY A 53 19.52 24.32 17.84
N GLN A 54 20.59 25.08 18.10
CA GLN A 54 21.28 25.89 17.08
C GLN A 54 21.79 25.01 15.93
N LEU A 55 22.34 23.84 16.25
CA LEU A 55 22.94 22.94 15.27
C LEU A 55 21.89 22.32 14.34
N VAL A 56 20.77 21.83 14.89
CA VAL A 56 19.68 21.24 14.09
C VAL A 56 18.88 22.29 13.31
N SER A 57 18.82 23.54 13.79
CA SER A 57 18.20 24.64 13.04
C SER A 57 18.93 24.94 11.73
N VAL A 58 20.25 24.70 11.68
CA VAL A 58 21.07 24.85 10.48
C VAL A 58 21.07 23.58 9.63
N ASN A 59 21.15 22.41 10.26
CA ASN A 59 21.11 21.11 9.58
C ASN A 59 20.08 20.17 10.23
N PRO A 60 18.81 20.24 9.80
CA PRO A 60 17.74 19.45 10.37
C PRO A 60 17.89 17.94 10.15
N ASP A 61 18.75 17.51 9.22
CA ASP A 61 18.98 16.09 8.91
C ASP A 61 20.10 15.46 9.74
N PHE A 62 20.65 16.17 10.73
CA PHE A 62 21.69 15.62 11.59
C PHE A 62 21.12 14.71 12.68
N TYR A 63 20.84 13.45 12.32
CA TYR A 63 20.20 12.46 13.18
C TYR A 63 20.84 12.28 14.57
N SER A 64 22.18 12.22 14.65
CA SER A 64 22.88 12.02 15.93
C SER A 64 22.64 13.13 16.95
N VAL A 65 22.36 14.36 16.48
CA VAL A 65 22.05 15.48 17.36
C VAL A 65 20.64 15.36 17.88
N TRP A 66 19.68 14.93 17.06
CA TRP A 66 18.32 14.60 17.53
C TRP A 66 18.32 13.47 18.56
N ASN A 67 19.19 12.46 18.42
CA ASN A 67 19.36 11.43 19.46
C ASN A 67 19.78 12.06 20.80
N PHE A 68 20.79 12.94 20.78
CA PHE A 68 21.24 13.62 21.98
C PHE A 68 20.14 14.49 22.60
N ARG A 69 19.37 15.20 21.77
CA ARG A 69 18.19 15.96 22.25
C ARG A 69 17.18 15.06 22.96
N ARG A 70 16.89 13.87 22.43
CA ARG A 70 16.00 12.91 23.09
C ARG A 70 16.57 12.40 24.41
N GLU A 71 17.88 12.12 24.48
CA GLU A 71 18.55 11.73 25.74
C GLU A 71 18.35 12.80 26.82
N ILE A 72 18.56 14.07 26.48
CA ILE A 72 18.33 15.18 27.40
C ILE A 72 16.86 15.27 27.83
N ILE A 73 15.91 15.22 26.88
CA ILE A 73 14.47 15.33 27.17
C ILE A 73 13.97 14.14 28.00
N ILE A 74 14.49 12.93 27.78
CA ILE A 74 14.18 11.75 28.60
C ILE A 74 14.62 11.99 30.04
N ARG A 75 15.84 12.50 30.25
CA ARG A 75 16.34 12.79 31.60
C ARG A 75 15.46 13.84 32.30
N MET A 76 15.10 14.91 31.61
CA MET A 76 14.22 15.97 32.13
C MET A 76 12.80 15.46 32.45
N ARG A 77 12.27 14.56 31.62
CA ARG A 77 10.98 13.89 31.88
C ARG A 77 11.02 13.10 33.18
N ASP A 78 12.07 12.33 33.37
CA ASP A 78 12.20 11.45 34.53
C ASP A 78 12.41 12.28 35.82
N GLU A 79 13.09 13.44 35.74
CA GLU A 79 13.15 14.43 36.83
C GLU A 79 11.79 15.03 37.15
N ALA A 80 11.05 15.49 36.14
CA ALA A 80 9.71 16.06 36.30
C ALA A 80 8.74 15.06 36.96
N LYS A 81 8.83 13.76 36.60
CA LYS A 81 8.05 12.70 37.25
C LYS A 81 8.40 12.53 38.73
N ASN A 82 9.67 12.65 39.09
CA ASN A 82 10.12 12.52 40.47
C ASN A 82 9.73 13.73 41.33
N THR A 83 9.68 14.94 40.75
CA THR A 83 9.34 16.17 41.46
C THR A 83 7.85 16.51 41.40
N GLY A 84 7.08 15.88 40.51
CA GLY A 84 5.68 16.22 40.23
C GLY A 84 5.50 17.46 39.36
N ASP A 85 6.58 18.02 38.79
CA ASP A 85 6.58 19.24 37.97
C ASP A 85 6.32 18.95 36.48
N ASN A 86 5.13 18.41 36.19
CA ASN A 86 4.73 18.09 34.81
C ASN A 86 4.62 19.33 33.91
N ASP A 87 4.26 20.49 34.47
CA ASP A 87 4.09 21.74 33.72
C ASP A 87 5.41 22.20 33.08
N SER A 88 6.53 22.04 33.80
CA SER A 88 7.86 22.34 33.29
C SER A 88 8.25 21.42 32.13
N PHE A 89 7.94 20.12 32.23
CA PHE A 89 8.17 19.18 31.14
C PHE A 89 7.33 19.50 29.90
N ASP A 90 6.05 19.80 30.06
CA ASP A 90 5.18 20.17 28.94
C ASP A 90 5.62 21.49 28.27
N LYS A 91 6.26 22.40 29.03
CA LYS A 91 6.91 23.59 28.45
C LYS A 91 8.13 23.22 27.58
N ILE A 92 8.94 22.26 28.01
CA ILE A 92 10.08 21.75 27.23
C ILE A 92 9.57 21.11 25.93
N CYS A 93 8.53 20.27 26.00
CA CYS A 93 7.91 19.66 24.82
C CYS A 93 7.37 20.71 23.83
N ARG A 94 6.68 21.75 24.31
CA ARG A 94 6.19 22.85 23.46
C ARG A 94 7.33 23.62 22.77
N ASN A 95 8.42 23.90 23.47
CA ASN A 95 9.59 24.52 22.86
C ASN A 95 10.23 23.63 21.80
N GLU A 96 10.27 22.31 22.03
CA GLU A 96 10.76 21.34 21.06
C GLU A 96 9.86 21.25 19.81
N LEU A 97 8.54 21.31 19.99
CA LEU A 97 7.60 21.41 18.87
C LEU A 97 7.81 22.70 18.07
N GLN A 98 8.12 23.82 18.72
CA GLN A 98 8.43 25.06 18.00
C GLN A 98 9.76 24.96 17.22
N LEU A 99 10.78 24.33 17.81
CA LEU A 99 12.05 24.06 17.12
C LEU A 99 11.84 23.17 15.89
N THR A 100 11.08 22.08 16.03
CA THR A 100 10.81 21.18 14.89
C THR A 100 10.00 21.89 13.80
N GLU A 101 9.03 22.74 14.13
CA GLU A 101 8.31 23.55 13.12
C GLU A 101 9.27 24.48 12.36
N ASN A 102 10.18 25.16 13.06
CA ASN A 102 11.18 26.02 12.42
C ASN A 102 12.14 25.21 11.53
N CYS A 103 12.54 24.02 11.97
CA CYS A 103 13.35 23.11 11.17
C CYS A 103 12.60 22.60 9.91
N LEU A 104 11.29 22.34 10.01
CA LEU A 104 10.46 21.95 8.86
C LEU A 104 10.29 23.09 7.85
N LYS A 105 10.32 24.36 8.27
CA LYS A 105 10.36 25.51 7.34
C LYS A 105 11.66 25.55 6.54
N VAL A 106 12.77 25.04 7.10
CA VAL A 106 14.07 24.92 6.41
C VAL A 106 14.10 23.70 5.50
N ASN A 107 13.69 22.54 6.00
CA ASN A 107 13.59 21.31 5.22
C ASN A 107 12.29 20.55 5.56
N PRO A 108 11.19 20.75 4.81
CA PRO A 108 9.91 20.10 5.07
C PRO A 108 9.94 18.60 4.76
N LYS A 109 11.03 18.09 4.15
CA LYS A 109 11.23 16.69 3.77
C LYS A 109 12.26 15.99 4.66
N SER A 110 12.54 16.53 5.85
CA SER A 110 13.45 15.91 6.81
C SER A 110 12.77 14.80 7.60
N TYR A 111 13.21 13.55 7.40
CA TYR A 111 12.77 12.42 8.22
C TYR A 111 13.08 12.62 9.70
N CYS A 112 14.25 13.17 10.01
CA CYS A 112 14.69 13.36 11.39
C CYS A 112 13.75 14.30 12.17
N VAL A 113 13.30 15.39 11.53
CA VAL A 113 12.43 16.37 12.16
C VAL A 113 11.02 15.83 12.37
N TRP A 114 10.42 15.21 11.35
CA TRP A 114 9.10 14.59 11.49
C TRP A 114 9.10 13.49 12.56
N HIS A 115 10.15 12.66 12.59
CA HIS A 115 10.32 11.65 13.63
C HIS A 115 10.45 12.26 15.03
N GLN A 116 11.28 13.29 15.20
CA GLN A 116 11.39 14.00 16.49
C GLN A 116 10.04 14.57 16.92
N ARG A 117 9.30 15.18 16.00
CA ARG A 117 7.98 15.76 16.29
C ARG A 117 6.98 14.69 16.75
N SER A 118 6.89 13.56 16.03
CA SER A 118 6.08 12.41 16.46
C SER A 118 6.49 11.89 17.83
N TRP A 119 7.80 11.76 18.07
CA TRP A 119 8.33 11.30 19.35
C TRP A 119 7.91 12.23 20.50
N ILE A 120 7.97 13.56 20.31
CA ILE A 120 7.50 14.52 21.32
C ILE A 120 6.01 14.36 21.59
N ILE A 121 5.17 14.31 20.55
CA ILE A 121 3.73 14.12 20.72
C ILE A 121 3.40 12.85 21.51
N GLN A 122 4.12 11.76 21.28
CA GLN A 122 3.94 10.49 22.01
C GLN A 122 4.39 10.55 23.48
N ASN A 123 5.27 11.50 23.84
CA ASN A 123 5.80 11.62 25.20
C ASN A 123 5.11 12.73 26.02
N MET A 124 4.28 13.56 25.41
CA MET A 124 3.47 14.56 26.11
C MET A 124 2.30 13.90 26.85
N SER A 125 1.95 14.45 28.01
CA SER A 125 0.77 13.99 28.77
C SER A 125 -0.53 14.43 28.09
N THR A 126 -0.54 15.65 27.57
CA THR A 126 -1.73 16.29 26.96
C THR A 126 -1.34 17.00 25.64
N PRO A 127 -1.05 16.25 24.56
CA PRO A 127 -0.70 16.86 23.28
C PRO A 127 -1.89 17.62 22.66
N ASP A 128 -1.65 18.83 22.14
CA ASP A 128 -2.65 19.59 21.38
C ASP A 128 -2.72 19.10 19.93
N LEU A 129 -3.45 18.00 19.73
CA LEU A 129 -3.61 17.37 18.42
C LEU A 129 -4.33 18.27 17.39
N LYS A 130 -5.15 19.24 17.83
CA LYS A 130 -5.84 20.17 16.91
C LYS A 130 -4.86 21.14 16.27
N THR A 131 -3.89 21.63 17.04
CA THR A 131 -2.80 22.45 16.52
C THR A 131 -1.94 21.64 15.54
N GLU A 132 -1.70 20.36 15.81
CA GLU A 132 -0.94 19.48 14.91
C GLU A 132 -1.66 19.21 13.58
N ILE A 133 -2.98 18.98 13.60
CA ILE A 133 -3.81 18.88 12.37
C ILE A 133 -3.74 20.19 11.58
N SER A 134 -3.82 21.33 12.27
CA SER A 134 -3.73 22.66 11.64
C SER A 134 -2.35 22.91 11.02
N LEU A 135 -1.29 22.41 11.64
CA LEU A 135 0.06 22.44 11.09
C LEU A 135 0.14 21.59 9.81
N CYS A 136 -0.44 20.39 9.81
CA CYS A 136 -0.51 19.56 8.60
C CYS A 136 -1.23 20.30 7.46
N ASN A 137 -2.35 20.96 7.75
CA ASN A 137 -3.08 21.75 6.75
C ASN A 137 -2.19 22.81 6.10
N LYS A 138 -1.39 23.53 6.90
CA LYS A 138 -0.45 24.55 6.42
C LYS A 138 0.64 23.94 5.55
N PHE A 139 1.33 22.89 6.01
CA PHE A 139 2.41 22.26 5.23
C PHE A 139 1.90 21.66 3.92
N LEU A 140 0.69 21.09 3.91
CA LEU A 140 0.04 20.57 2.71
C LEU A 140 -0.57 21.65 1.80
N GLN A 141 -0.61 22.92 2.23
CA GLN A 141 -0.87 24.05 1.32
C GLN A 141 0.41 24.46 0.57
N PHE A 142 1.59 24.33 1.20
CA PHE A 142 2.87 24.65 0.55
C PHE A 142 3.38 23.54 -0.37
N ASP A 143 3.26 22.28 0.05
CA ASP A 143 3.59 21.10 -0.76
C ASP A 143 2.55 20.01 -0.48
N GLU A 144 1.52 20.00 -1.31
CA GLU A 144 0.40 19.08 -1.20
C GLU A 144 0.80 17.60 -1.46
N ARG A 145 2.00 17.37 -2.01
CA ARG A 145 2.57 16.04 -2.28
C ARG A 145 3.63 15.64 -1.25
N ASN A 146 3.79 16.40 -0.16
CA ASN A 146 4.69 16.05 0.91
C ASN A 146 4.19 14.82 1.68
N PHE A 147 4.63 13.62 1.27
CA PHE A 147 4.21 12.37 1.87
C PHE A 147 4.54 12.28 3.38
N LEU A 148 5.64 12.90 3.84
CA LEU A 148 5.96 12.90 5.27
C LEU A 148 4.94 13.67 6.09
N CYS A 149 4.39 14.77 5.54
CA CYS A 149 3.32 15.51 6.19
C CYS A 149 1.99 14.72 6.15
N TRP A 150 1.71 14.00 5.06
CA TRP A 150 0.56 13.09 5.01
C TRP A 150 0.69 11.96 6.03
N ASP A 151 1.88 11.37 6.18
CA ASP A 151 2.17 10.32 7.16
C ASP A 151 2.01 10.85 8.59
N TYR A 152 2.54 12.03 8.87
CA TYR A 152 2.37 12.70 10.15
C TYR A 152 0.90 13.02 10.45
N ARG A 153 0.13 13.47 9.45
CA ARG A 153 -1.31 13.71 9.60
C ARG A 153 -2.04 12.43 9.99
N ARG A 154 -1.76 11.30 9.33
CA ARG A 154 -2.36 9.99 9.69
C ARG A 154 -2.04 9.60 11.12
N PHE A 155 -0.79 9.79 11.54
CA PHE A 155 -0.35 9.55 12.91
C PHE A 155 -1.12 10.42 13.92
N VAL A 156 -1.28 11.73 13.67
CA VAL A 156 -2.01 12.63 14.56
C VAL A 156 -3.52 12.33 14.58
N SER A 157 -4.11 12.03 13.42
CA SER A 157 -5.51 11.62 13.30
C SER A 157 -5.79 10.36 14.12
N HIS A 158 -4.88 9.38 14.06
CA HIS A 158 -4.98 8.16 14.84
C HIS A 158 -4.97 8.42 16.34
N LEU A 159 -4.05 9.27 16.82
CA LEU A 159 -4.02 9.69 18.21
C LEU A 159 -5.27 10.48 18.63
N ALA A 160 -5.92 11.17 17.69
CA ALA A 160 -7.16 11.92 17.93
C ALA A 160 -8.42 11.04 17.87
N GLY A 161 -8.28 9.73 17.63
CA GLY A 161 -9.38 8.76 17.62
C GLY A 161 -9.99 8.46 16.25
N ASP A 162 -9.32 8.81 15.14
CA ASP A 162 -9.71 8.46 13.77
C ASP A 162 -11.16 8.81 13.38
N ASN A 163 -11.47 10.11 13.31
CA ASN A 163 -12.72 10.59 12.71
C ASN A 163 -12.64 10.47 11.17
N VAL A 164 -13.12 9.35 10.65
CA VAL A 164 -13.09 9.02 9.22
C VAL A 164 -13.81 10.07 8.38
N GLU A 165 -14.96 10.55 8.83
CA GLU A 165 -15.77 11.55 8.11
C GLU A 165 -15.00 12.87 7.94
N SER A 166 -14.35 13.35 9.00
CA SER A 166 -13.51 14.56 8.97
C SER A 166 -12.33 14.41 8.00
N GLU A 167 -11.68 13.24 7.97
CA GLU A 167 -10.55 13.00 7.06
C GLU A 167 -11.01 12.79 5.60
N LEU A 168 -12.19 12.22 5.39
CA LEU A 168 -12.84 12.16 4.07
C LEU A 168 -13.21 13.57 3.59
N GLU A 169 -13.74 14.43 4.45
CA GLU A 169 -14.01 15.83 4.09
C GLU A 169 -12.71 16.57 3.74
N PHE A 170 -11.65 16.37 4.52
CA PHE A 170 -10.34 16.96 4.25
C PHE A 170 -9.78 16.53 2.89
N THR A 171 -9.81 15.23 2.58
CA THR A 171 -9.32 14.71 1.29
C THR A 171 -10.18 15.21 0.12
N LEU A 172 -11.49 15.30 0.29
CA LEU A 172 -12.40 15.87 -0.71
C LEU A 172 -12.03 17.34 -1.01
N HIS A 173 -11.83 18.14 0.04
CA HIS A 173 -11.42 19.53 -0.12
C HIS A 173 -10.10 19.67 -0.88
N LYS A 174 -9.12 18.81 -0.58
CA LYS A 174 -7.83 18.79 -1.30
C LYS A 174 -7.98 18.40 -2.77
N ILE A 175 -8.82 17.42 -3.07
CA ILE A 175 -9.15 17.01 -4.46
C ILE A 175 -9.84 18.15 -5.21
N GLN A 176 -10.78 18.86 -4.58
CA GLN A 176 -11.46 20.00 -5.19
C GLN A 176 -10.51 21.19 -5.46
N GLN A 177 -9.50 21.39 -4.60
CA GLN A 177 -8.46 22.39 -4.81
C GLN A 177 -7.51 22.01 -5.96
N ASN A 178 -7.14 20.74 -6.02
CA ASN A 178 -6.30 20.19 -7.08
C ASN A 178 -6.60 18.70 -7.29
N PHE A 179 -7.33 18.38 -8.36
CA PHE A 179 -7.68 17.00 -8.67
C PHE A 179 -6.45 16.16 -9.10
N SER A 180 -5.32 16.78 -9.44
CA SER A 180 -4.04 16.10 -9.68
C SER A 180 -3.31 15.68 -8.40
N ASN A 181 -3.88 15.93 -7.23
CA ASN A 181 -3.27 15.56 -5.95
C ASN A 181 -3.42 14.05 -5.67
N PHE A 182 -2.48 13.27 -6.20
CA PHE A 182 -2.41 11.82 -5.97
C PHE A 182 -2.44 11.42 -4.48
N SER A 183 -1.78 12.18 -3.61
CA SER A 183 -1.73 11.87 -2.18
C SER A 183 -3.10 11.92 -1.53
N SER A 184 -3.97 12.83 -1.98
CA SER A 184 -5.33 12.96 -1.46
C SER A 184 -6.22 11.80 -1.91
N TRP A 185 -6.16 11.43 -3.19
CA TRP A 185 -6.82 10.23 -3.72
C TRP A 185 -6.35 8.95 -3.02
N TYR A 186 -5.04 8.80 -2.87
CA TYR A 186 -4.46 7.65 -2.18
C TYR A 186 -4.94 7.57 -0.74
N TYR A 187 -4.86 8.67 0.01
CA TYR A 187 -5.30 8.66 1.41
C TYR A 187 -6.80 8.40 1.53
N ARG A 188 -7.62 8.96 0.65
CA ARG A 188 -9.06 8.68 0.56
C ARG A 188 -9.34 7.18 0.37
N SER A 189 -8.60 6.51 -0.51
CA SER A 189 -8.69 5.05 -0.71
C SER A 189 -8.33 4.24 0.56
N CYS A 190 -7.32 4.70 1.30
CA CYS A 190 -6.91 4.08 2.56
C CYS A 190 -7.96 4.28 3.66
N LEU A 191 -8.57 5.46 3.75
CA LEU A 191 -9.63 5.76 4.71
C LEU A 191 -10.82 4.83 4.52
N PHE A 192 -11.31 4.68 3.29
CA PHE A 192 -12.41 3.76 3.01
C PHE A 192 -12.06 2.32 3.35
N ARG A 193 -10.85 1.86 3.01
CA ARG A 193 -10.40 0.50 3.37
C ARG A 193 -10.33 0.28 4.87
N SER A 194 -9.76 1.24 5.61
CA SER A 194 -9.65 1.17 7.07
C SER A 194 -11.02 1.19 7.74
N ALA A 195 -11.94 2.02 7.25
CA ALA A 195 -13.28 2.14 7.81
C ALA A 195 -14.14 0.90 7.54
N ALA A 196 -14.00 0.31 6.35
CA ALA A 196 -14.61 -0.98 6.03
C ALA A 196 -14.06 -2.10 6.95
N ASN A 197 -12.76 -2.10 7.22
CA ASN A 197 -12.09 -3.10 8.07
C ASN A 197 -12.59 -3.03 9.53
N ASN A 198 -12.91 -1.83 9.98
CA ASN A 198 -13.40 -1.58 11.34
C ASN A 198 -14.93 -1.59 11.44
N HIS A 199 -15.64 -1.94 10.35
CA HIS A 199 -17.10 -1.89 10.23
C HIS A 199 -17.72 -0.55 10.65
N SER A 200 -16.95 0.54 10.56
CA SER A 200 -17.41 1.88 10.95
C SER A 200 -18.11 2.61 9.81
N TYR A 201 -17.99 2.10 8.58
CA TYR A 201 -18.47 2.79 7.39
C TYR A 201 -18.89 1.81 6.28
N ASP A 202 -20.04 2.07 5.65
CA ASP A 202 -20.56 1.29 4.53
C ASP A 202 -20.21 1.96 3.20
N PHE A 203 -19.10 1.52 2.61
CA PHE A 203 -18.59 2.10 1.37
C PHE A 203 -19.49 1.87 0.15
N SER A 204 -20.29 0.79 0.13
CA SER A 204 -21.18 0.48 -1.01
C SER A 204 -22.16 1.62 -1.30
N LYS A 205 -22.59 2.33 -0.25
CA LYS A 205 -23.48 3.50 -0.35
C LYS A 205 -22.81 4.75 -0.93
N GLN A 206 -21.48 4.84 -0.84
CA GLN A 206 -20.71 5.98 -1.34
C GLN A 206 -20.06 5.73 -2.69
N TRP A 207 -19.99 4.49 -3.14
CA TRP A 207 -19.27 4.12 -4.35
C TRP A 207 -19.66 4.97 -5.56
N LYS A 208 -20.97 5.21 -5.74
CA LYS A 208 -21.47 6.05 -6.84
C LYS A 208 -20.99 7.51 -6.73
N GLN A 209 -21.02 8.10 -5.54
CA GLN A 209 -20.54 9.47 -5.33
C GLN A 209 -19.04 9.58 -5.59
N GLU A 210 -18.28 8.55 -5.21
CA GLU A 210 -16.85 8.47 -5.51
C GLU A 210 -16.58 8.28 -7.00
N TYR A 211 -17.43 7.53 -7.70
CA TYR A 211 -17.34 7.34 -9.14
C TYR A 211 -17.60 8.66 -9.86
N ASP A 212 -18.70 9.35 -9.52
CA ASP A 212 -19.04 10.67 -10.08
C ASP A 212 -17.91 11.68 -9.80
N LEU A 213 -17.29 11.64 -8.61
CA LEU A 213 -16.18 12.51 -8.23
C LEU A 213 -14.95 12.28 -9.12
N VAL A 214 -14.52 11.02 -9.31
CA VAL A 214 -13.34 10.70 -10.12
C VAL A 214 -13.60 10.83 -11.62
N GLU A 215 -14.83 10.54 -12.07
CA GLU A 215 -15.26 10.77 -13.44
C GLU A 215 -15.16 12.26 -13.79
N ASN A 216 -15.69 13.14 -12.95
CA ASN A 216 -15.56 14.59 -13.16
C ASN A 216 -14.09 15.05 -13.28
N ALA A 217 -13.19 14.50 -12.46
CA ALA A 217 -11.76 14.80 -12.55
C ALA A 217 -11.15 14.32 -13.88
N ILE A 218 -11.47 13.08 -14.29
CA ILE A 218 -11.03 12.49 -15.56
C ILE A 218 -11.53 13.29 -16.76
N PHE A 219 -12.78 13.74 -16.76
CA PHE A 219 -13.35 14.53 -17.86
C PHE A 219 -12.84 15.98 -17.88
N THR A 220 -12.42 16.50 -16.73
CA THR A 220 -11.83 17.84 -16.64
C THR A 220 -10.40 17.86 -17.20
N ASP A 221 -9.59 16.85 -16.87
CA ASP A 221 -8.26 16.65 -17.45
C ASP A 221 -8.00 15.15 -17.68
N PRO A 222 -8.27 14.66 -18.89
CA PRO A 222 -8.06 13.26 -19.24
C PRO A 222 -6.60 12.81 -19.15
N THR A 223 -5.64 13.74 -19.08
CA THR A 223 -4.21 13.41 -19.00
C THR A 223 -3.71 13.23 -17.56
N ASP A 224 -4.48 13.68 -16.57
CA ASP A 224 -4.12 13.54 -15.16
C ASP A 224 -4.16 12.07 -14.71
N GLN A 225 -2.98 11.51 -14.49
CA GLN A 225 -2.85 10.11 -14.08
C GLN A 225 -3.46 9.82 -12.70
N SER A 226 -3.57 10.81 -11.81
CA SER A 226 -3.95 10.58 -10.41
C SER A 226 -5.39 10.11 -10.31
N ALA A 227 -6.29 10.78 -11.02
CA ALA A 227 -7.68 10.39 -11.12
C ALA A 227 -7.83 8.98 -11.74
N TRP A 228 -7.07 8.65 -12.79
CA TRP A 228 -7.11 7.31 -13.40
C TRP A 228 -6.67 6.19 -12.47
N PHE A 229 -5.64 6.40 -11.65
CA PHE A 229 -5.24 5.41 -10.64
C PHE A 229 -6.31 5.22 -9.57
N TYR A 230 -6.96 6.29 -9.14
CA TYR A 230 -8.08 6.19 -8.19
C TYR A 230 -9.29 5.50 -8.82
N HIS A 231 -9.64 5.83 -10.06
CA HIS A 231 -10.69 5.18 -10.83
C HIS A 231 -10.43 3.67 -10.95
N LYS A 232 -9.22 3.28 -11.34
CA LYS A 232 -8.82 1.86 -11.40
C LYS A 232 -9.04 1.15 -10.07
N TRP A 233 -8.60 1.77 -8.96
CA TRP A 233 -8.84 1.23 -7.62
C TRP A 233 -10.34 1.12 -7.32
N LEU A 234 -11.12 2.17 -7.58
CA LEU A 234 -12.55 2.23 -7.28
C LEU A 234 -13.33 1.14 -8.02
N VAL A 235 -13.08 0.96 -9.31
CA VAL A 235 -13.70 -0.09 -10.12
C VAL A 235 -13.33 -1.48 -9.59
N SER A 236 -12.07 -1.68 -9.17
CA SER A 236 -11.63 -2.96 -8.60
C SER A 236 -12.34 -3.33 -7.29
N THR A 237 -12.94 -2.34 -6.59
CA THR A 237 -13.75 -2.61 -5.39
C THR A 237 -15.12 -3.18 -5.70
N ASN A 238 -15.52 -3.27 -6.97
CA ASN A 238 -16.80 -3.83 -7.43
C ASN A 238 -18.01 -3.26 -6.67
N TYR A 239 -18.33 -1.98 -6.90
CA TYR A 239 -19.42 -1.28 -6.21
C TYR A 239 -19.31 -1.32 -4.67
N GLY A 240 -18.08 -1.46 -4.18
CA GLY A 240 -17.74 -1.57 -2.76
C GLY A 240 -17.82 -2.97 -2.16
N HIS A 241 -18.23 -3.99 -2.91
CA HIS A 241 -18.32 -5.37 -2.43
C HIS A 241 -16.95 -6.02 -2.15
N ASN A 242 -15.89 -5.53 -2.79
CA ASN A 242 -14.52 -6.05 -2.70
C ASN A 242 -13.52 -5.01 -2.14
N ILE A 243 -13.99 -4.03 -1.36
CA ILE A 243 -13.11 -2.98 -0.82
C ILE A 243 -12.03 -3.53 0.12
N LEU A 244 -12.39 -4.55 0.88
CA LEU A 244 -11.47 -5.32 1.69
C LEU A 244 -10.79 -6.32 0.76
N PRO A 245 -9.45 -6.44 0.80
CA PRO A 245 -8.80 -7.54 0.11
C PRO A 245 -9.48 -8.84 0.57
N SER A 246 -9.67 -9.79 -0.36
CA SER A 246 -10.32 -11.10 -0.12
C SER A 246 -9.81 -11.84 1.13
N LYS A 247 -8.64 -11.43 1.62
CA LYS A 247 -8.03 -11.67 2.93
C LYS A 247 -8.94 -11.61 4.17
N GLN A 248 -10.12 -10.98 4.13
CA GLN A 248 -11.09 -11.01 5.25
C GLN A 248 -12.29 -11.95 5.07
N LEU A 249 -12.63 -12.34 3.83
CA LEU A 249 -13.57 -13.45 3.60
C LEU A 249 -12.84 -14.80 3.54
N ASP A 250 -11.55 -14.79 3.21
CA ASP A 250 -10.67 -15.94 3.15
C ASP A 250 -9.54 -15.74 4.16
N ASN A 251 -9.43 -16.60 5.18
CA ASN A 251 -8.28 -16.63 6.09
C ASN A 251 -6.99 -16.47 5.26
N GLU A 252 -6.16 -15.44 5.50
CA GLU A 252 -4.98 -15.09 4.67
C GLU A 252 -4.00 -16.24 4.44
N ASN A 253 -4.07 -17.28 5.26
CA ASN A 253 -3.25 -18.47 5.11
C ASN A 253 -3.89 -19.56 4.25
N SER A 254 -5.18 -19.55 3.91
CA SER A 254 -5.77 -20.67 3.18
C SER A 254 -5.38 -20.68 1.70
N VAL A 255 -5.03 -21.87 1.19
CA VAL A 255 -4.77 -22.10 -0.23
C VAL A 255 -5.95 -22.84 -0.81
N LYS A 256 -6.48 -22.36 -1.93
CA LYS A 256 -7.72 -22.90 -2.49
C LYS A 256 -7.37 -23.88 -3.59
N ILE A 257 -8.08 -25.01 -3.65
CA ILE A 257 -7.99 -25.91 -4.80
C ILE A 257 -8.84 -25.33 -5.93
N ASN A 258 -8.20 -24.96 -7.02
CA ASN A 258 -8.88 -24.46 -8.22
C ASN A 258 -9.36 -25.61 -9.10
N ARG A 259 -8.52 -26.65 -9.25
CA ARG A 259 -8.78 -27.77 -10.14
C ARG A 259 -8.18 -29.06 -9.60
N ILE A 260 -8.87 -30.17 -9.85
CA ILE A 260 -8.42 -31.52 -9.57
C ILE A 260 -8.56 -32.33 -10.85
N VAL A 261 -7.49 -32.99 -11.27
CA VAL A 261 -7.45 -33.81 -12.47
C VAL A 261 -7.02 -35.22 -12.08
N LEU A 262 -7.84 -36.21 -12.39
CA LEU A 262 -7.53 -37.62 -12.20
C LEU A 262 -7.48 -38.31 -13.57
N ASN A 263 -6.30 -38.74 -13.97
CA ASN A 263 -6.09 -39.60 -15.13
C ASN A 263 -5.88 -41.04 -14.65
N ARG A 264 -6.88 -41.89 -14.83
CA ARG A 264 -6.83 -43.29 -14.38
C ARG A 264 -5.88 -44.14 -15.23
N SER A 265 -5.80 -43.88 -16.53
CA SER A 265 -5.00 -44.68 -17.46
C SER A 265 -3.50 -44.59 -17.15
N GLN A 266 -3.07 -43.42 -16.69
CA GLN A 266 -1.69 -43.14 -16.30
C GLN A 266 -1.47 -43.24 -14.80
N GLY A 267 -2.53 -43.46 -14.00
CA GLY A 267 -2.45 -43.45 -12.55
C GLY A 267 -1.91 -42.12 -12.03
N LEU A 268 -2.54 -41.00 -12.40
CA LEU A 268 -2.08 -39.67 -12.04
C LEU A 268 -3.21 -38.83 -11.45
N LEU A 269 -3.01 -38.32 -10.24
CA LEU A 269 -3.87 -37.31 -9.63
C LEU A 269 -3.11 -35.99 -9.54
N VAL A 270 -3.71 -34.90 -9.99
CA VAL A 270 -3.12 -33.56 -10.01
C VAL A 270 -4.04 -32.57 -9.30
N LEU A 271 -3.46 -31.73 -8.45
CA LEU A 271 -4.07 -30.56 -7.84
C LEU A 271 -3.47 -29.29 -8.44
N ASN A 272 -4.34 -28.35 -8.80
CA ASN A 272 -3.97 -26.98 -9.12
C ASN A 272 -4.51 -26.04 -8.06
N LEU A 273 -3.65 -25.18 -7.54
CA LEU A 273 -3.90 -24.32 -6.39
C LEU A 273 -3.98 -22.84 -6.78
N SER A 274 -4.68 -22.04 -5.98
CA SER A 274 -4.83 -20.59 -6.20
C SER A 274 -3.54 -19.80 -6.04
N ARG A 275 -2.61 -20.29 -5.21
CA ARG A 275 -1.29 -19.74 -4.98
C ARG A 275 -0.28 -20.88 -4.80
N PRO A 276 1.01 -20.66 -5.10
CA PRO A 276 1.98 -21.72 -4.97
C PRO A 276 2.23 -22.03 -3.48
N LEU A 277 2.46 -23.31 -3.18
CA LEU A 277 2.85 -23.78 -1.85
C LEU A 277 4.35 -24.08 -1.84
N LYS A 278 5.01 -23.70 -0.75
CA LYS A 278 6.40 -24.08 -0.47
C LYS A 278 6.55 -25.48 0.12
N HIS A 279 5.46 -26.04 0.62
CA HIS A 279 5.40 -27.34 1.26
C HIS A 279 4.32 -28.20 0.63
N LYS A 280 4.42 -29.52 0.78
CA LYS A 280 3.42 -30.46 0.27
C LYS A 280 2.02 -30.11 0.80
N PRO A 281 0.96 -30.17 -0.03
CA PRO A 281 -0.39 -29.86 0.42
C PRO A 281 -0.83 -30.84 1.50
N LEU A 282 -1.33 -30.32 2.63
CA LEU A 282 -1.82 -31.11 3.76
C LEU A 282 -3.27 -31.57 3.54
N VAL A 283 -3.46 -32.42 2.54
CA VAL A 283 -4.78 -32.86 2.08
C VAL A 283 -4.84 -34.38 2.07
N SER A 284 -5.85 -34.95 2.73
CA SER A 284 -6.17 -36.37 2.62
C SER A 284 -6.99 -36.60 1.36
N VAL A 285 -6.58 -37.59 0.56
CA VAL A 285 -7.30 -38.03 -0.63
C VAL A 285 -7.67 -39.49 -0.45
N VAL A 286 -8.95 -39.81 -0.59
CA VAL A 286 -9.45 -41.17 -0.65
C VAL A 286 -9.96 -41.42 -2.06
N VAL A 287 -9.39 -42.42 -2.72
CA VAL A 287 -9.82 -42.89 -4.05
C VAL A 287 -10.25 -44.34 -3.91
N ASN A 288 -11.53 -44.65 -4.17
CA ASN A 288 -12.08 -46.01 -4.06
C ASN A 288 -11.68 -46.71 -2.74
N ASP A 289 -11.94 -46.05 -1.61
CA ASP A 289 -11.65 -46.52 -0.24
C ASP A 289 -10.15 -46.70 0.12
N LYS A 290 -9.22 -46.41 -0.80
CA LYS A 290 -7.78 -46.33 -0.52
C LYS A 290 -7.41 -44.91 -0.09
N MET A 291 -6.94 -44.75 1.14
CA MET A 291 -6.43 -43.47 1.65
C MET A 291 -5.00 -43.24 1.18
N LEU A 292 -4.74 -42.08 0.58
CA LEU A 292 -3.43 -41.60 0.17
C LEU A 292 -2.87 -40.68 1.25
N THR A 293 -1.55 -40.65 1.40
CA THR A 293 -0.87 -39.92 2.48
C THR A 293 -0.17 -38.66 1.97
N ASN A 294 0.10 -37.70 2.87
CA ASN A 294 0.74 -36.43 2.50
C ASN A 294 2.15 -36.58 1.92
N SER A 295 2.87 -37.68 2.23
CA SER A 295 4.20 -37.94 1.69
C SER A 295 4.21 -38.18 0.19
N ASP A 296 3.06 -38.52 -0.40
CA ASP A 296 2.95 -38.97 -1.78
C ASP A 296 2.93 -37.83 -2.80
N TRP A 297 2.71 -36.59 -2.33
CA TRP A 297 2.69 -35.41 -3.20
C TRP A 297 4.07 -35.07 -3.74
N ASN A 298 4.14 -34.86 -5.05
CA ASN A 298 5.29 -34.35 -5.78
C ASN A 298 4.92 -33.03 -6.45
N SER A 299 5.92 -32.22 -6.77
CA SER A 299 5.73 -31.00 -7.54
C SER A 299 6.70 -30.98 -8.72
N PRO A 300 6.36 -30.31 -9.83
CA PRO A 300 7.31 -30.16 -10.94
C PRO A 300 8.56 -29.33 -10.61
N ASN A 301 8.49 -28.46 -9.59
CA ASN A 301 9.47 -27.38 -9.35
C ASN A 301 10.13 -27.41 -7.95
N ASP A 302 10.00 -28.50 -7.19
CA ASP A 302 10.57 -28.81 -5.86
C ASP A 302 10.41 -27.82 -4.67
N ALA A 303 10.24 -26.51 -4.88
CA ALA A 303 10.30 -25.52 -3.78
C ALA A 303 9.18 -24.47 -3.76
N ASP A 304 8.42 -24.28 -4.84
CA ASP A 304 7.22 -23.43 -4.87
C ASP A 304 6.33 -23.81 -6.05
N SER A 305 5.19 -24.46 -5.79
CA SER A 305 4.35 -24.97 -6.87
C SER A 305 2.87 -24.74 -6.64
N LYS A 306 2.20 -24.27 -7.71
CA LYS A 306 0.74 -24.30 -7.81
C LYS A 306 0.21 -25.69 -8.18
N VAL A 307 1.07 -26.54 -8.73
CA VAL A 307 0.71 -27.86 -9.24
C VAL A 307 1.36 -28.94 -8.39
N TRP A 308 0.54 -29.81 -7.84
CA TRP A 308 0.98 -30.95 -7.05
C TRP A 308 0.37 -32.22 -7.62
N PHE A 309 1.12 -33.32 -7.64
CA PHE A 309 0.62 -34.57 -8.18
C PHE A 309 1.03 -35.79 -7.37
N ILE A 310 0.22 -36.84 -7.47
CA ILE A 310 0.47 -38.17 -6.90
C ILE A 310 0.38 -39.19 -8.03
N HIS A 311 1.35 -40.10 -8.06
CA HIS A 311 1.24 -41.32 -8.87
C HIS A 311 0.46 -42.38 -8.09
N LEU A 312 -0.55 -42.94 -8.75
CA LEU A 312 -1.41 -44.00 -8.28
C LEU A 312 -1.16 -45.25 -9.11
N ASP A 313 -1.43 -46.42 -8.54
CA ASP A 313 -1.53 -47.64 -9.35
C ASP A 313 -2.66 -47.45 -10.37
N PRO A 314 -2.45 -47.72 -11.68
CA PRO A 314 -3.54 -47.65 -12.66
C PRO A 314 -4.68 -48.63 -12.29
N PHE A 315 -5.94 -48.18 -12.37
CA PHE A 315 -7.10 -49.01 -12.03
C PHE A 315 -8.09 -49.21 -13.21
N PRO A 316 -8.59 -50.45 -13.42
CA PRO A 316 -9.26 -50.85 -14.66
C PRO A 316 -10.75 -50.51 -14.78
N THR A 317 -11.42 -50.08 -13.71
CA THR A 317 -12.88 -49.85 -13.70
C THR A 317 -13.29 -48.51 -14.28
N ASN A 318 -14.36 -48.48 -15.10
CA ASN A 318 -14.89 -47.26 -15.74
C ASN A 318 -15.71 -46.35 -14.81
N GLN A 319 -15.95 -46.76 -13.57
CA GLN A 319 -16.68 -45.99 -12.56
C GLN A 319 -15.74 -45.63 -11.41
N ILE A 320 -15.79 -44.36 -10.99
CA ILE A 320 -15.22 -43.92 -9.70
C ILE A 320 -16.36 -44.04 -8.68
N ASN A 321 -16.21 -44.93 -7.71
CA ASN A 321 -17.24 -45.14 -6.68
C ASN A 321 -17.13 -44.12 -5.53
N GLY A 322 -15.96 -43.49 -5.38
CA GLY A 322 -15.79 -42.35 -4.47
C GLY A 322 -14.42 -41.69 -4.62
N LEU A 323 -14.41 -40.40 -4.94
CA LEU A 323 -13.26 -39.51 -4.69
C LEU A 323 -13.67 -38.58 -3.55
N THR A 324 -13.04 -38.74 -2.39
CA THR A 324 -13.24 -37.85 -1.25
C THR A 324 -11.94 -37.17 -0.95
N ILE A 325 -11.98 -35.84 -0.89
CA ILE A 325 -10.82 -35.04 -0.54
C ILE A 325 -11.21 -34.26 0.70
N SER A 326 -10.36 -34.31 1.72
CA SER A 326 -10.66 -33.71 3.02
C SER A 326 -9.41 -33.05 3.60
N PRO A 327 -9.55 -31.88 4.26
CA PRO A 327 -8.41 -31.26 4.91
C PRO A 327 -8.02 -32.11 6.13
N ILE A 328 -6.73 -32.18 6.45
CA ILE A 328 -6.27 -32.91 7.64
C ILE A 328 -6.38 -31.99 8.87
N PRO A 329 -7.24 -32.29 9.87
CA PRO A 329 -7.60 -31.33 10.93
C PRO A 329 -6.51 -31.01 11.97
N THR A 330 -5.35 -31.68 11.95
CA THR A 330 -4.48 -31.81 13.14
C THR A 330 -3.39 -30.75 13.35
N PHE A 331 -3.26 -29.71 12.51
CA PHE A 331 -2.20 -28.71 12.70
C PHE A 331 -2.74 -27.29 12.92
N ALA A 332 -3.31 -27.06 14.11
CA ALA A 332 -3.92 -25.80 14.53
C ALA A 332 -2.95 -24.65 14.86
N LYS A 333 -1.69 -24.65 14.37
CA LYS A 333 -0.72 -23.55 14.59
C LYS A 333 0.14 -23.23 13.35
N ASN A 334 -0.52 -23.04 12.19
CA ASN A 334 -0.08 -22.38 10.92
C ASN A 334 1.16 -22.92 10.15
N PRO A 335 1.25 -22.71 8.80
CA PRO A 335 0.32 -22.03 7.88
C PRO A 335 -0.11 -22.91 6.68
N GLU A 336 -1.09 -22.46 5.89
CA GLU A 336 -1.53 -23.06 4.61
C GLU A 336 -2.58 -24.19 4.68
N LEU A 337 -3.66 -23.93 5.43
CA LEU A 337 -4.90 -24.71 5.35
C LEU A 337 -5.39 -24.75 3.90
N VAL A 338 -5.39 -25.93 3.27
CA VAL A 338 -6.03 -26.10 1.97
C VAL A 338 -7.53 -26.16 2.18
N GLU A 339 -8.25 -25.15 1.73
CA GLU A 339 -9.70 -25.09 1.89
C GLU A 339 -10.38 -25.78 0.71
N LEU A 340 -11.21 -26.78 1.02
CA LEU A 340 -12.04 -27.47 0.05
C LEU A 340 -13.31 -26.66 -0.20
N ILE A 341 -13.34 -26.00 -1.34
CA ILE A 341 -14.48 -25.21 -1.81
C ILE A 341 -15.34 -26.10 -2.73
N ASP A 342 -16.61 -25.75 -2.93
CA ASP A 342 -17.56 -26.32 -3.89
C ASP A 342 -16.95 -26.62 -5.28
N LEU A 343 -16.32 -27.79 -5.42
CA LEU A 343 -15.78 -28.31 -6.67
C LEU A 343 -16.90 -29.06 -7.41
N LYS A 344 -17.11 -28.73 -8.68
CA LYS A 344 -18.04 -29.44 -9.56
C LYS A 344 -17.28 -30.33 -10.53
N LEU A 345 -17.78 -31.55 -10.76
CA LEU A 345 -17.29 -32.40 -11.84
C LEU A 345 -17.72 -31.77 -13.18
N VAL A 346 -16.74 -31.39 -14.01
CA VAL A 346 -16.96 -30.72 -15.31
C VAL A 346 -16.81 -31.70 -16.47
N SER A 347 -15.94 -32.71 -16.35
CA SER A 347 -15.74 -33.71 -17.41
C SER A 347 -16.32 -35.07 -17.00
N ASN A 348 -17.46 -35.42 -17.56
CA ASN A 348 -17.85 -36.82 -17.70
C ASN A 348 -18.37 -37.15 -19.12
N GLU A 349 -18.36 -36.17 -20.02
CA GLU A 349 -18.97 -36.29 -21.33
C GLU A 349 -18.01 -35.74 -22.39
N THR A 350 -17.59 -36.63 -23.30
CA THR A 350 -16.81 -36.47 -24.54
C THR A 350 -15.36 -37.02 -24.51
N ASN A 351 -15.21 -38.17 -25.18
CA ASN A 351 -14.00 -38.86 -25.66
C ASN A 351 -12.91 -39.41 -24.71
N GLU A 352 -12.82 -39.02 -23.43
CA GLU A 352 -11.79 -39.58 -22.53
C GLU A 352 -12.38 -40.27 -21.28
N LYS A 353 -12.80 -41.54 -21.42
CA LYS A 353 -13.38 -42.38 -20.33
C LYS A 353 -12.48 -42.58 -19.09
N HIS A 354 -11.26 -42.04 -19.13
CA HIS A 354 -10.21 -42.22 -18.15
C HIS A 354 -9.79 -40.90 -17.45
N LEU A 355 -10.32 -39.75 -17.88
CA LEU A 355 -9.98 -38.43 -17.34
C LEU A 355 -11.17 -37.82 -16.60
N PHE A 356 -10.96 -37.42 -15.35
CA PHE A 356 -11.97 -36.78 -14.51
C PHE A 356 -11.44 -35.45 -13.99
N VAL A 357 -12.19 -34.38 -14.24
CA VAL A 357 -11.82 -33.02 -13.90
C VAL A 357 -12.88 -32.42 -13.01
N TRP A 358 -12.47 -32.02 -11.81
CA TRP A 358 -13.26 -31.18 -10.93
C TRP A 358 -12.69 -29.77 -10.93
N GLU A 359 -13.56 -28.80 -11.10
CA GLU A 359 -13.19 -27.39 -11.09
C GLU A 359 -14.01 -26.67 -10.04
N ARG A 360 -13.37 -25.73 -9.36
CA ARG A 360 -14.05 -24.82 -8.46
C ARG A 360 -15.12 -24.11 -9.26
N LYS A 361 -16.37 -24.16 -8.80
CA LYS A 361 -17.38 -23.20 -9.25
C LYS A 361 -16.73 -21.84 -9.15
N SER A 362 -16.46 -21.20 -10.27
CA SER A 362 -16.09 -19.81 -10.22
C SER A 362 -17.30 -19.13 -9.57
N HIS A 363 -17.18 -18.74 -8.30
CA HIS A 363 -17.78 -17.47 -7.93
C HIS A 363 -16.95 -16.46 -8.70
N ASN A 364 -17.25 -16.35 -10.01
CA ASN A 364 -16.91 -15.21 -10.82
C ASN A 364 -15.48 -14.70 -10.62
N LEU A 365 -14.48 -15.58 -10.77
CA LEU A 365 -13.14 -15.12 -11.11
C LEU A 365 -13.12 -14.58 -12.55
N ASP A 366 -14.06 -15.04 -13.39
CA ASP A 366 -14.29 -14.60 -14.76
C ASP A 366 -15.49 -13.64 -14.96
N GLN A 367 -16.25 -13.27 -13.91
CA GLN A 367 -16.82 -11.92 -14.00
C GLN A 367 -15.62 -11.01 -13.71
N GLN A 368 -14.88 -10.69 -14.77
CA GLN A 368 -14.45 -9.31 -14.92
C GLN A 368 -15.67 -8.49 -14.53
N TRP A 369 -15.59 -7.80 -13.40
CA TRP A 369 -16.64 -6.91 -12.95
C TRP A 369 -16.61 -5.75 -13.93
N THR A 370 -17.26 -5.97 -15.07
CA THR A 370 -17.39 -5.00 -16.12
C THR A 370 -18.19 -3.86 -15.54
N LEU A 371 -17.69 -2.65 -15.73
CA LEU A 371 -18.46 -1.45 -15.48
C LEU A 371 -19.85 -1.58 -16.13
N GLU A 372 -20.87 -1.06 -15.45
CA GLU A 372 -22.20 -0.99 -16.05
C GLU A 372 -22.11 -0.25 -17.40
N GLU A 373 -22.96 -0.66 -18.35
CA GLU A 373 -22.96 -0.14 -19.72
C GLU A 373 -23.10 1.39 -19.76
N SER A 374 -23.79 1.99 -18.78
CA SER A 374 -23.88 3.44 -18.60
C SER A 374 -22.50 4.10 -18.45
N TYR A 375 -21.64 3.56 -17.59
CA TYR A 375 -20.28 4.08 -17.35
C TYR A 375 -19.34 3.80 -18.52
N LEU A 376 -19.45 2.61 -19.13
CA LEU A 376 -18.69 2.27 -20.34
C LEU A 376 -19.02 3.22 -21.49
N LYS A 377 -20.29 3.59 -21.65
CA LYS A 377 -20.70 4.55 -22.67
C LYS A 377 -20.00 5.90 -22.49
N THR A 378 -19.90 6.41 -21.27
CA THR A 378 -19.19 7.67 -21.00
C THR A 378 -17.70 7.56 -21.35
N LEU A 379 -17.04 6.45 -20.96
CA LEU A 379 -15.64 6.20 -21.32
C LEU A 379 -15.41 6.09 -22.84
N ARG A 380 -16.34 5.46 -23.57
CA ARG A 380 -16.30 5.38 -25.04
C ARG A 380 -16.51 6.74 -25.70
N GLU A 381 -17.35 7.60 -25.13
CA GLU A 381 -17.50 9.00 -25.57
C GLU A 381 -16.21 9.78 -25.35
N LEU A 382 -15.55 9.64 -24.20
CA LEU A 382 -14.25 10.25 -23.94
C LEU A 382 -13.18 9.74 -24.90
N HIS A 383 -13.17 8.44 -25.21
CA HIS A 383 -12.24 7.86 -26.19
C HIS A 383 -12.44 8.44 -27.60
N LYS A 384 -13.68 8.72 -28.01
CA LYS A 384 -13.95 9.40 -29.29
C LYS A 384 -13.38 10.82 -29.33
N LEU A 385 -13.41 11.51 -28.20
CA LEU A 385 -12.85 12.87 -28.07
C LEU A 385 -11.31 12.84 -27.99
N GLU A 386 -10.76 11.87 -27.28
CA GLU A 386 -9.34 11.75 -26.93
C GLU A 386 -8.78 10.36 -27.34
N PRO A 387 -8.77 10.02 -28.64
CA PRO A 387 -8.41 8.67 -29.10
C PRO A 387 -6.96 8.29 -28.82
N ASN A 388 -6.08 9.29 -28.68
CA ASN A 388 -4.65 9.11 -28.40
C ASN A 388 -4.32 9.18 -26.90
N ASN A 389 -5.33 9.21 -26.02
CA ASN A 389 -5.09 9.23 -24.59
C ASN A 389 -4.89 7.81 -24.07
N LYS A 390 -3.66 7.51 -23.62
CA LYS A 390 -3.31 6.17 -23.12
C LYS A 390 -4.11 5.72 -21.90
N TRP A 391 -4.57 6.63 -21.05
CA TRP A 391 -5.31 6.26 -19.84
C TRP A 391 -6.75 5.86 -20.15
N VAL A 392 -7.39 6.57 -21.07
CA VAL A 392 -8.72 6.22 -21.58
C VAL A 392 -8.66 4.85 -22.27
N ASN A 393 -7.70 4.69 -23.19
CA ASN A 393 -7.49 3.42 -23.90
C ASN A 393 -7.20 2.27 -22.93
N LEU A 394 -6.32 2.47 -21.94
CA LEU A 394 -5.99 1.42 -20.97
C LEU A 394 -7.20 1.05 -20.09
N THR A 395 -8.02 2.03 -19.72
CA THR A 395 -9.23 1.78 -18.94
C THR A 395 -10.28 1.04 -19.76
N LEU A 396 -10.47 1.39 -21.04
CA LEU A 396 -11.36 0.64 -21.93
C LEU A 396 -10.85 -0.78 -22.16
N ALA A 397 -9.55 -0.97 -22.41
CA ALA A 397 -8.96 -2.29 -22.61
C ALA A 397 -9.22 -3.26 -21.44
N TRP A 398 -9.31 -2.75 -20.20
CA TRP A 398 -9.64 -3.56 -19.02
C TRP A 398 -11.13 -3.84 -18.81
N ASN A 399 -12.01 -2.96 -19.30
CA ASN A 399 -13.44 -3.00 -18.95
C ASN A 399 -14.35 -3.32 -20.14
N GLU A 400 -13.83 -3.30 -21.37
CA GLU A 400 -14.60 -3.56 -22.59
C GLU A 400 -14.92 -5.05 -22.72
N PRO A 401 -16.22 -5.45 -22.67
CA PRO A 401 -16.61 -6.85 -22.79
C PRO A 401 -16.31 -7.45 -24.18
N ASN A 402 -16.24 -6.62 -25.23
CA ASN A 402 -15.96 -7.11 -26.59
C ASN A 402 -14.44 -7.33 -26.82
N LYS A 403 -13.99 -8.57 -26.68
CA LYS A 403 -12.59 -8.98 -26.89
C LYS A 403 -12.03 -8.67 -28.29
N SER A 404 -12.88 -8.51 -29.31
CA SER A 404 -12.39 -8.14 -30.65
C SER A 404 -11.99 -6.66 -30.73
N GLU A 405 -12.64 -5.80 -29.95
CA GLU A 405 -12.33 -4.37 -29.86
C GLU A 405 -11.09 -4.14 -28.99
N THR A 406 -10.90 -4.93 -27.92
CA THR A 406 -9.75 -4.79 -27.01
C THR A 406 -8.41 -5.01 -27.70
N GLY A 407 -8.30 -5.95 -28.65
CA GLY A 407 -7.07 -6.19 -29.40
C GLY A 407 -6.57 -4.93 -30.13
N SER A 408 -7.48 -4.24 -30.81
CA SER A 408 -7.15 -2.98 -31.51
C SER A 408 -6.75 -1.83 -30.57
N ILE A 409 -7.29 -1.82 -29.35
CA ILE A 409 -6.95 -0.84 -28.31
C ILE A 409 -5.54 -1.09 -27.78
N PHE A 410 -5.14 -2.35 -27.56
CA PHE A 410 -3.78 -2.68 -27.13
C PHE A 410 -2.72 -2.32 -28.17
N ASP A 411 -2.99 -2.56 -29.45
CA ASP A 411 -2.11 -2.10 -30.54
C ASP A 411 -1.92 -0.58 -30.50
N THR A 412 -3.01 0.15 -30.26
CA THR A 412 -2.98 1.61 -30.11
C THR A 412 -2.15 2.04 -28.89
N LEU A 413 -2.32 1.37 -27.75
CA LEU A 413 -1.53 1.63 -26.53
C LEU A 413 -0.03 1.42 -26.73
N ILE A 414 0.36 0.37 -27.46
CA ILE A 414 1.76 0.08 -27.78
C ILE A 414 2.37 1.19 -28.63
N GLN A 415 1.60 1.76 -29.56
CA GLN A 415 2.03 2.91 -30.37
C GLN A 415 2.16 4.20 -29.53
N LEU A 416 1.24 4.43 -28.60
CA LEU A 416 1.19 5.65 -27.77
C LEU A 416 2.20 5.65 -26.61
N ASP A 417 2.49 4.50 -26.01
CA ASP A 417 3.41 4.35 -24.87
C ASP A 417 4.37 3.18 -25.09
N PRO A 418 5.30 3.30 -26.07
CA PRO A 418 6.15 2.19 -26.52
C PRO A 418 7.10 1.67 -25.43
N LEU A 419 7.38 2.48 -24.40
CA LEU A 419 8.18 2.07 -23.25
C LEU A 419 7.50 0.99 -22.40
N ARG A 420 6.19 0.78 -22.58
CA ARG A 420 5.37 -0.21 -21.86
C ARG A 420 4.84 -1.32 -22.77
N ASN A 421 5.41 -1.51 -23.97
CA ASN A 421 4.95 -2.51 -24.93
C ASN A 421 4.81 -3.93 -24.33
N ASN A 422 5.80 -4.40 -23.57
CA ASN A 422 5.79 -5.72 -22.94
C ASN A 422 4.66 -5.82 -21.91
N TYR A 423 4.42 -4.74 -21.15
CA TYR A 423 3.32 -4.68 -20.20
C TYR A 423 1.95 -4.77 -20.89
N TYR A 424 1.78 -4.17 -22.06
CA TYR A 424 0.54 -4.26 -22.81
C TYR A 424 0.36 -5.63 -23.46
N ASN A 425 1.44 -6.23 -23.98
CA ASN A 425 1.40 -7.60 -24.50
C ASN A 425 0.99 -8.60 -23.41
N ASP A 426 1.61 -8.52 -22.22
CA ASP A 426 1.28 -9.37 -21.07
C ASP A 426 -0.18 -9.22 -20.60
N LEU A 427 -0.80 -8.05 -20.84
CA LEU A 427 -2.22 -7.81 -20.51
C LEU A 427 -3.19 -8.26 -21.59
N SER A 428 -2.72 -8.42 -22.83
CA SER A 428 -3.54 -8.79 -23.98
C SER A 428 -3.68 -10.31 -24.16
N GLU A 429 -2.76 -11.09 -23.56
CA GLU A 429 -2.81 -12.56 -23.44
C GLU A 429 -3.90 -13.00 -22.45
#